data_AF-A0A9D6HYE9-F1
#
_entry.id   AF-A0A9D6HYE9-F1
#
_cell.length_a   1.000
_cell.length_b   1.000
_cell.length_c   1.000
_cell.angle_alpha   90.00
_cell.angle_beta   90.00
_cell.angle_gamma   90.00
#
_symmetry.space_group_name_H-M   'P 1'
#
loop_
_entity.id
_entity.type
_entity.pdbx_description
1 polymer ?
#
loop_
_entity_poly.entity_id
_entity_poly.type
_entity_poly.pdbx_seq_one_letter_code
_entity_poly.pdbx_strand_id
1 'polypeptide(L)'
;MKRSFRAVMLSLLVFSLLLALFVNSAPLQAAEYPNVANLRPFSPEANYMSLPGYLRFLVFEQDGIWLSRAECAAIVRSQISAERD
;
A
#
# COMPACT_ATOMS: atom_id res chain seq x y z
N MET A 1 -52.87 -5.61 -2.11
CA MET A 1 -51.72 -6.17 -1.36
C MET A 1 -50.52 -6.63 -2.20
N LYS A 2 -50.65 -7.13 -3.43
CA LYS A 2 -49.51 -7.68 -4.21
C LYS A 2 -48.55 -6.63 -4.82
N ARG A 3 -49.00 -5.38 -5.05
CA ARG A 3 -48.19 -4.31 -5.66
C ARG A 3 -47.24 -3.63 -4.68
N SER A 4 -47.67 -3.45 -3.42
CA SER A 4 -46.84 -2.90 -2.34
C SER A 4 -45.73 -3.87 -1.92
N PHE A 5 -45.99 -5.19 -1.96
CA PHE A 5 -44.96 -6.22 -1.68
C PHE A 5 -43.79 -6.16 -2.68
N ARG A 6 -44.09 -5.95 -3.97
CA ARG A 6 -43.07 -5.79 -5.02
C ARG A 6 -42.23 -4.53 -4.85
N ALA A 7 -42.87 -3.42 -4.47
CA ALA A 7 -42.18 -2.16 -4.19
C ALA A 7 -41.23 -2.30 -3.00
N VAL A 8 -41.68 -2.91 -1.90
CA VAL A 8 -40.85 -3.16 -0.71
C VAL A 8 -39.67 -4.07 -1.03
N MET A 9 -39.88 -5.11 -1.84
CA MET A 9 -38.79 -6.00 -2.26
C MET A 9 -37.74 -5.28 -3.11
N LEU A 10 -38.18 -4.41 -4.03
CA LEU A 10 -37.26 -3.58 -4.82
C LEU A 10 -36.47 -2.62 -3.94
N SER A 11 -37.12 -1.98 -2.97
CA SER A 11 -36.46 -1.08 -2.02
C SER A 11 -35.38 -1.78 -1.20
N LEU A 12 -35.65 -3.00 -0.71
CA LEU A 12 -34.67 -3.81 0.03
C LEU A 12 -33.48 -4.23 -0.84
N LEU A 13 -33.73 -4.55 -2.10
CA LEU A 13 -32.68 -4.97 -3.04
C LEU A 13 -31.76 -3.79 -3.38
N VAL A 14 -32.34 -2.62 -3.66
CA VAL A 14 -31.60 -1.36 -3.87
C VAL A 14 -30.83 -0.96 -2.61
N PHE A 15 -31.44 -1.10 -1.44
CA PHE A 15 -30.78 -0.79 -0.17
C PHE A 15 -29.58 -1.72 0.09
N SER A 16 -29.71 -3.02 -0.19
CA SER A 16 -28.59 -3.96 -0.08
C SER A 16 -27.47 -3.68 -1.08
N LEU A 17 -27.82 -3.26 -2.30
CA LEU A 17 -26.85 -2.90 -3.33
C LEU A 17 -26.09 -1.62 -2.97
N LEU A 18 -26.79 -0.63 -2.40
CA LEU A 18 -26.18 0.59 -1.88
C LEU A 18 -25.28 0.30 -0.68
N LEU A 19 -25.66 -0.61 0.21
CA LEU A 19 -24.83 -1.01 1.35
C LEU A 19 -23.51 -1.66 0.91
N ALA A 20 -23.54 -2.49 -0.14
CA ALA A 20 -22.34 -3.15 -0.69
C ALA A 20 -21.30 -2.17 -1.26
N LEU A 21 -21.71 -0.97 -1.69
CA LEU A 21 -20.79 0.06 -2.20
C LEU A 21 -19.94 0.72 -1.10
N PHE A 22 -20.36 0.66 0.17
CA PHE A 22 -19.63 1.31 1.28
C PHE A 22 -18.58 0.40 1.95
N VAL A 23 -18.69 -0.93 1.79
CA VAL A 23 -17.85 -1.90 2.52
C VAL A 23 -16.45 -2.04 1.92
N ASN A 24 -16.20 -1.53 0.71
CA ASN A 24 -14.93 -1.74 0.01
C ASN A 24 -13.88 -0.62 0.22
N SER A 25 -14.05 0.18 1.26
CA SER A 25 -13.01 1.14 1.68
C SER A 25 -11.98 0.42 2.54
N ALA A 26 -11.11 -0.38 1.90
CA ALA A 26 -9.91 -0.85 2.57
C ALA A 26 -9.15 0.38 3.10
N PRO A 27 -8.79 0.43 4.39
CA PRO A 27 -8.01 1.54 4.89
C PRO A 27 -6.71 1.63 4.07
N LEU A 28 -6.35 2.83 3.65
CA LEU A 28 -4.99 3.13 3.18
C LEU A 28 -4.06 2.92 4.38
N GLN A 29 -3.63 1.68 4.63
CA GLN A 29 -2.52 1.44 5.54
C GLN A 29 -1.32 2.21 4.99
N ALA A 30 -0.71 3.05 5.83
CA ALA A 30 0.59 3.62 5.51
C ALA A 30 1.51 2.44 5.16
N ALA A 31 2.00 2.41 3.92
CA ALA A 31 2.85 1.31 3.45
C ALA A 31 4.09 1.25 4.34
N GLU A 32 4.25 0.14 5.05
CA GLU A 32 5.42 -0.11 5.90
C GLU A 32 6.55 -0.62 5.02
N TYR A 33 7.45 0.28 4.65
CA TYR A 33 8.59 -0.05 3.78
C TYR A 33 9.75 -0.63 4.60
N PRO A 34 10.48 -1.64 4.07
CA PRO A 34 11.69 -2.14 4.70
C PRO A 34 12.68 -1.01 5.03
N ASN A 35 13.23 -1.02 6.24
CA ASN A 35 14.22 -0.02 6.63
C ASN A 35 15.61 -0.43 6.12
N VAL A 36 16.23 0.46 5.32
CA VAL A 36 17.57 0.25 4.76
C VAL A 36 18.56 1.35 5.17
N ALA A 37 18.19 2.25 6.09
CA ALA A 37 19.00 3.42 6.47
C ALA A 37 20.39 3.05 7.02
N ASN A 38 20.47 1.94 7.76
CA ASN A 38 21.70 1.49 8.42
C ASN A 38 22.60 0.62 7.53
N LEU A 39 22.21 0.39 6.28
CA LEU A 39 22.99 -0.42 5.34
C LEU A 39 24.01 0.44 4.59
N ARG A 40 25.15 -0.17 4.25
CA ARG A 40 26.13 0.48 3.39
C ARG A 40 25.69 0.33 1.93
N PRO A 41 25.62 1.42 1.12
CA PRO A 41 25.33 1.27 -0.30
C PRO A 41 26.43 0.46 -1.01
N PHE A 42 26.05 -0.30 -2.04
CA PHE A 42 26.96 -1.11 -2.87
C PHE A 42 27.80 -2.13 -2.07
N SER A 43 27.26 -2.61 -0.97
CA SER A 43 27.87 -3.61 -0.10
C SER A 43 27.17 -4.97 -0.23
N PRO A 44 27.76 -6.06 0.29
CA PRO A 44 27.08 -7.35 0.36
C PRO A 44 25.71 -7.27 1.06
N GLU A 45 25.59 -6.46 2.11
CA GLU A 45 24.35 -6.29 2.88
C GLU A 45 23.23 -5.62 2.05
N ALA A 46 23.60 -4.77 1.08
CA ALA A 46 22.67 -4.15 0.13
C ALA A 46 22.60 -4.89 -1.22
N ASN A 47 23.02 -6.16 -1.27
CA ASN A 47 23.12 -6.97 -2.49
C ASN A 47 23.85 -6.24 -3.64
N TYR A 48 24.91 -5.51 -3.31
CA TYR A 48 25.69 -4.68 -4.22
C TYR A 48 24.89 -3.60 -4.97
N MET A 49 23.71 -3.23 -4.47
CA MET A 49 22.86 -2.17 -5.03
C MET A 49 23.00 -0.86 -4.25
N SER A 50 22.60 0.24 -4.88
CA SER A 50 22.31 1.49 -4.15
C SER A 50 21.14 1.27 -3.19
N LEU A 51 21.08 1.97 -2.05
CA LEU A 51 19.98 1.83 -1.08
C LEU A 51 18.57 2.00 -1.70
N PRO A 52 18.29 2.99 -2.57
CA PRO A 52 16.97 3.09 -3.21
C PRO A 52 16.68 1.92 -4.16
N GLY A 53 17.70 1.41 -4.84
CA GLY A 53 17.57 0.23 -5.71
C GLY A 53 17.29 -1.04 -4.91
N TYR A 54 17.98 -1.20 -3.78
CA TYR A 54 17.80 -2.32 -2.87
C TYR A 54 16.42 -2.28 -2.21
N LEU A 55 15.98 -1.12 -1.71
CA LEU A 55 14.63 -0.92 -1.18
C LEU A 55 13.56 -1.33 -2.21
N ARG A 56 13.70 -0.88 -3.45
CA ARG A 56 12.76 -1.22 -4.52
C ARG A 56 12.71 -2.73 -4.78
N PHE A 57 13.87 -3.39 -4.77
CA PHE A 57 13.96 -4.84 -4.90
C PHE A 57 13.21 -5.54 -3.76
N LEU A 58 13.44 -5.13 -2.50
CA LEU A 58 12.76 -5.73 -1.34
C LEU A 58 11.24 -5.55 -1.40
N VAL A 59 10.76 -4.35 -1.75
CA VAL A 59 9.32 -4.08 -1.87
C VAL A 59 8.68 -4.92 -2.98
N PHE A 60 9.39 -5.12 -4.08
CA PHE A 60 8.90 -5.99 -5.15
C PHE A 60 8.83 -7.46 -4.71
N GLU A 61 9.84 -7.96 -4.00
CA GLU A 61 9.85 -9.33 -3.47
C GLU A 61 8.77 -9.56 -2.39
N GLN A 62 8.52 -8.57 -1.54
CA GLN A 62 7.58 -8.67 -0.42
C GLN A 62 6.12 -8.53 -0.89
N ASP A 63 5.84 -7.48 -1.67
CA ASP A 63 4.47 -7.04 -1.96
C ASP A 63 4.10 -7.14 -3.45
N GLY A 64 5.05 -7.44 -4.33
CA GLY A 64 4.86 -7.43 -5.78
C GLY A 64 4.72 -6.02 -6.38
N ILE A 65 5.00 -4.97 -5.59
CA ILE A 65 4.81 -3.58 -5.98
C ILE A 65 6.09 -3.02 -6.60
N TRP A 66 5.97 -2.44 -7.79
CA TRP A 66 7.09 -1.76 -8.44
C TRP A 66 7.08 -0.26 -8.17
N LEU A 67 7.83 0.18 -7.16
CA LEU A 67 7.98 1.59 -6.84
C LEU A 67 8.82 2.34 -7.90
N SER A 68 8.52 3.61 -8.10
CA SER A 68 9.36 4.47 -8.92
C SER A 68 10.70 4.76 -8.23
N ARG A 69 11.70 5.12 -9.04
CA ARG A 69 13.01 5.52 -8.52
C ARG A 69 12.94 6.73 -7.59
N ALA A 70 12.06 7.69 -7.89
CA ALA A 70 11.92 8.92 -7.11
C ALA A 70 11.31 8.64 -5.73
N GLU A 71 10.28 7.79 -5.67
CA GLU A 71 9.66 7.36 -4.41
C GLU A 71 10.67 6.65 -3.51
N CYS A 72 11.42 5.68 -4.04
CA CYS A 72 12.42 4.97 -3.26
C CYS A 72 13.51 5.91 -2.72
N ALA A 73 13.94 6.89 -3.52
CA ALA A 73 14.93 7.87 -3.08
C ALA A 73 14.39 8.76 -1.94
N ALA A 74 13.12 9.17 -2.02
CA ALA A 74 12.47 9.95 -0.97
C ALA A 74 12.32 9.14 0.33
N ILE A 75 11.89 7.86 0.23
CA ILE A 75 11.74 6.97 1.38
C ILE A 75 13.09 6.74 2.06
N VAL A 76 14.14 6.36 1.32
CA VAL A 76 15.48 6.15 1.90
C VAL A 76 16.00 7.43 2.56
N ARG A 77 15.79 8.60 1.94
CA ARG A 77 16.18 9.88 2.55
C ARG A 77 15.43 10.12 3.87
N SER A 78 14.12 9.83 3.90
CA SER A 78 13.30 9.95 5.10
C SER A 78 13.79 9.02 6.21
N GLN A 79 14.12 7.76 5.89
CA GLN A 79 14.65 6.79 6.85
C GLN A 79 16.00 7.23 7.42
N ILE A 80 16.92 7.71 6.57
CA ILE A 80 18.23 8.21 7.02
C ILE A 80 18.08 9.45 7.90
N SER A 81 17.13 10.33 7.61
CA SER A 81 16.85 11.48 8.46
C SER A 81 16.29 11.05 9.82
N ALA A 82 15.34 10.10 9.84
CA ALA A 82 14.72 9.62 11.07
C ALA A 82 15.69 8.84 11.99
N GLU A 83 16.68 8.15 11.43
CA GLU A 83 17.71 7.43 12.20
C GLU A 83 18.74 8.36 12.88
N ARG A 84 18.84 9.61 12.41
CA ARG A 84 19.81 10.58 12.91
C ARG A 84 19.31 11.41 14.09
N ASP A 85 18.01 11.35 14.39
CA ASP A 85 17.34 12.07 15.47
C ASP A 85 17.23 11.17 16.72
#